data_AF-A0A8J4RPJ1-F1
#
_entry.id   AF-A0A8J4RPJ1-F1
#
_cell.length_a   1.000
_cell.length_b   1.000
_cell.length_c   1.000
_cell.angle_alpha   90.00
_cell.angle_beta   90.00
_cell.angle_gamma   90.00
#
_symmetry.space_group_name_H-M   'P 1'
#
loop_
_entity.id
_entity.type
_entity.pdbx_description
1 polymer ?
#
loop_
_entity_poly.entity_id
_entity_poly.type
_entity_poly.pdbx_seq_one_letter_code
_entity_poly.pdbx_strand_id
1 'polypeptide(L)'
;MQWEVLEAKIENWIHFMRIAVKLLYAGERIVCDQIFEGFDSLRDQCLGEVTASSVSMLLSFGDAIAKSKRSPEKLFVLLDMYEIMRELHSEIEMIFKGKACSEIRDSAFGLRKQLAQTAQETFGNFEEAVEKDATKTAVLDGTIHPLTSYVIPIIPFFVAG
;
A
#
# COMPACT_ATOMS: atom_id res chain seq x y z
N MET A 1 17.36 7.20 -1.13
CA MET A 1 17.51 6.23 -0.01
C MET A 1 17.99 4.92 -0.61
N GLN A 2 18.87 4.19 0.08
CA GLN A 2 19.24 2.84 -0.33
C GLN A 2 18.02 1.91 -0.27
N TRP A 3 17.95 0.92 -1.16
CA TRP A 3 16.77 0.08 -1.35
C TRP A 3 16.42 -0.71 -0.09
N GLU A 4 17.43 -1.30 0.55
CA GLU A 4 17.30 -2.14 1.73
C GLU A 4 16.69 -1.37 2.91
N VAL A 5 17.05 -0.09 3.05
CA VAL A 5 16.48 0.76 4.11
C VAL A 5 15.05 1.20 3.77
N LEU A 6 14.73 1.36 2.48
CA LEU A 6 13.38 1.68 2.04
C LEU A 6 12.44 0.50 2.24
N GLU A 7 12.87 -0.70 1.85
CA GLU A 7 12.15 -1.96 2.03
C GLU A 7 11.81 -2.19 3.50
N ALA A 8 12.81 -2.13 4.40
CA ALA A 8 12.59 -2.23 5.84
C ALA A 8 11.63 -1.15 6.39
N LYS A 9 11.64 0.07 5.82
CA LYS A 9 10.68 1.11 6.20
C LYS A 9 9.26 0.80 5.73
N ILE A 10 9.10 0.15 4.59
CA ILE A 10 7.78 -0.22 4.08
C ILE A 10 7.22 -1.41 4.88
N GLU A 11 8.03 -2.40 5.22
CA GLU A 11 7.65 -3.46 6.16
C GLU A 11 7.18 -2.88 7.50
N ASN A 12 7.94 -1.93 8.05
CA ASN A 12 7.53 -1.22 9.26
C ASN A 12 6.20 -0.47 9.07
N TRP A 13 6.02 0.20 7.93
CA TRP A 13 4.77 0.89 7.61
C TRP A 13 3.58 -0.08 7.55
N ILE A 14 3.75 -1.28 6.99
CA ILE A 14 2.74 -2.34 6.96
C ILE A 14 2.32 -2.72 8.39
N HIS A 15 3.30 -2.93 9.28
CA HIS A 15 3.04 -3.24 10.68
C HIS A 15 2.34 -2.07 11.40
N PHE A 16 2.81 -0.84 11.19
CA PHE A 16 2.22 0.35 11.80
C PHE A 16 0.80 0.60 11.34
N MET A 17 0.49 0.37 10.05
CA MET A 17 -0.87 0.48 9.53
C MET A 17 -1.81 -0.50 10.20
N ARG A 18 -1.41 -1.77 10.34
CA ARG A 18 -2.21 -2.77 11.05
C ARG A 18 -2.47 -2.37 12.50
N ILE A 19 -1.43 -1.93 13.22
CA ILE A 19 -1.56 -1.50 14.62
C ILE A 19 -2.45 -0.26 14.72
N ALA A 20 -2.24 0.75 13.87
CA ALA A 20 -3.00 1.99 13.91
C ALA A 20 -4.50 1.73 13.70
N VAL A 21 -4.88 0.93 12.70
CA VAL A 21 -6.28 0.64 12.42
C VAL A 21 -6.89 -0.30 13.45
N LYS A 22 -6.27 -1.45 13.72
CA LYS A 22 -6.88 -2.50 14.55
C LYS A 22 -6.81 -2.21 16.05
N LEU A 23 -5.88 -1.38 16.50
CA LEU A 23 -5.71 -1.06 17.92
C LEU A 23 -6.03 0.40 18.22
N LEU A 24 -5.33 1.36 17.61
CA LEU A 24 -5.43 2.77 18.01
C LEU A 24 -6.80 3.36 17.63
N TYR A 25 -7.16 3.31 16.35
CA TYR A 25 -8.40 3.92 15.89
C TYR A 25 -9.65 3.15 16.33
N ALA A 26 -9.54 1.82 16.47
CA ALA A 26 -10.57 1.00 17.10
C ALA A 26 -10.78 1.41 18.58
N GLY A 27 -9.70 1.65 19.32
CA GLY A 27 -9.75 2.14 20.71
C GLY A 27 -10.36 3.54 20.82
N GLU A 28 -9.88 4.48 20.00
CA GLU A 28 -10.44 5.84 19.94
C GLU A 28 -11.93 5.83 19.62
N ARG A 29 -12.36 4.94 18.71
CA ARG A 29 -13.78 4.78 18.39
C ARG A 29 -14.61 4.41 19.62
N ILE A 30 -14.14 3.43 20.41
CA ILE A 30 -14.82 2.99 21.64
C ILE A 30 -14.89 4.14 22.66
N VAL A 31 -13.81 4.90 22.81
CA VAL A 31 -13.76 6.05 23.73
C VAL A 31 -14.75 7.14 23.28
N CYS A 32 -14.76 7.49 22.00
CA CYS A 32 -15.72 8.45 21.46
C CYS A 32 -17.17 7.94 21.61
N ASP A 33 -17.43 6.65 21.36
CA ASP A 33 -18.75 6.03 21.54
C ASP A 33 -19.24 6.14 23.01
N GLN A 34 -18.34 5.99 23.99
CA GLN A 34 -18.69 6.09 25.41
C GLN A 34 -18.89 7.54 25.89
N ILE A 35 -18.05 8.47 25.45
CA ILE A 35 -18.10 9.87 25.90
C ILE A 35 -19.31 10.60 25.30
N PHE A 36 -19.63 10.32 24.04
CA PHE A 36 -20.66 11.03 23.29
C PHE A 36 -21.91 10.17 23.05
N GLU A 37 -22.22 9.27 23.97
CA GLU A 37 -23.41 8.42 23.90
C GLU A 37 -24.68 9.28 23.68
N GLY A 38 -25.46 8.96 22.64
CA GLY A 38 -26.65 9.72 22.25
C GLY A 38 -26.39 10.92 21.31
N PHE A 39 -25.14 11.25 21.00
CA PHE A 39 -24.78 12.35 20.09
C PHE A 39 -23.94 11.87 18.90
N ASP A 40 -24.56 11.11 17.99
CA ASP A 40 -23.89 10.45 16.86
C ASP A 40 -23.01 11.39 16.01
N SER A 41 -23.48 12.62 15.74
CA SER A 41 -22.74 13.60 14.94
C SER A 41 -21.48 14.12 15.63
N LEU A 42 -21.54 14.35 16.95
CA LEU A 42 -20.40 14.87 17.72
C LEU A 42 -19.33 13.80 17.90
N ARG A 43 -19.75 12.55 18.12
CA ARG A 43 -18.85 11.40 18.17
C ARG A 43 -18.00 11.27 16.91
N ASP A 44 -18.66 11.21 15.75
CA ASP A 44 -17.97 10.97 14.47
C ASP A 44 -17.08 12.18 14.10
N GLN A 45 -17.49 13.39 14.48
CA GLN A 45 -16.66 14.60 14.33
C GLN A 45 -15.42 14.55 15.21
N CYS A 46 -15.57 14.26 16.50
CA CYS A 46 -14.46 14.18 17.44
C CYS A 46 -13.43 13.12 17.01
N LEU A 47 -13.89 11.93 16.62
CA LEU A 47 -13.02 10.86 16.11
C LEU A 47 -12.25 11.33 14.86
N GLY A 48 -12.94 11.95 13.91
CA GLY A 48 -12.32 12.48 12.69
C GLY A 48 -11.22 13.50 13.01
N GLU A 49 -11.51 14.47 13.88
CA GLU A 49 -10.56 15.53 14.25
C GLU A 49 -9.31 14.98 14.97
N VAL A 50 -9.49 14.07 15.93
CA VAL A 50 -8.39 13.49 16.72
C VAL A 50 -7.47 12.63 15.84
N THR A 51 -8.05 11.88 14.91
CA THR A 51 -7.30 10.91 14.09
C THR A 51 -6.74 11.50 12.80
N ALA A 52 -7.31 12.59 12.27
CA ALA A 52 -6.99 13.16 10.96
C ALA A 52 -5.48 13.35 10.71
N SER A 53 -4.76 13.92 11.68
CA SER A 53 -3.32 14.17 11.53
C SER A 53 -2.51 12.88 11.40
N SER A 54 -2.79 11.90 12.24
CA SER A 54 -2.11 10.60 12.25
C SER A 54 -2.41 9.76 11.01
N VAL A 55 -3.68 9.75 10.58
CA VAL A 55 -4.11 9.06 9.35
C VAL A 55 -3.45 9.72 8.13
N SER A 56 -3.48 11.05 8.05
CA SER A 56 -2.83 11.79 6.96
C SER A 56 -1.33 11.48 6.88
N MET A 57 -0.64 11.42 8.02
CA MET A 57 0.77 11.05 8.07
C MET A 57 1.02 9.64 7.51
N LEU A 58 0.24 8.65 7.97
CA LEU A 58 0.36 7.26 7.50
C LEU A 58 0.08 7.13 5.99
N LEU A 59 -1.01 7.74 5.50
CA LEU A 59 -1.36 7.69 4.09
C LEU A 59 -0.34 8.43 3.22
N SER A 60 0.21 9.55 3.70
CA SER A 60 1.22 10.33 2.96
C SER A 60 2.50 9.54 2.70
N PHE A 61 2.90 8.66 3.63
CA PHE A 61 4.02 7.75 3.40
C PHE A 61 3.70 6.80 2.25
N GLY A 62 2.53 6.16 2.26
CA GLY A 62 2.14 5.24 1.20
C GLY A 62 2.05 5.93 -0.17
N ASP A 63 1.53 7.16 -0.19
CA ASP A 63 1.48 7.99 -1.39
C ASP A 63 2.88 8.33 -1.94
N ALA A 64 3.82 8.65 -1.06
CA ALA A 64 5.20 8.93 -1.45
C ALA A 64 5.87 7.69 -2.08
N ILE A 65 5.58 6.49 -1.57
CA ILE A 65 6.07 5.24 -2.17
C ILE A 65 5.41 4.99 -3.53
N ALA A 66 4.10 5.10 -3.63
CA ALA A 66 3.34 4.91 -4.86
C ALA A 66 3.77 5.88 -5.98
N LYS A 67 4.15 7.12 -5.64
CA LYS A 67 4.63 8.13 -6.60
C LYS A 67 6.13 8.07 -6.86
N SER A 68 6.87 7.21 -6.15
CA SER A 68 8.32 7.09 -6.32
C SER A 68 8.68 6.48 -7.67
N LYS A 69 9.94 6.64 -8.10
CA LYS A 69 10.44 6.05 -9.35
C LYS A 69 10.12 4.54 -9.39
N ARG A 70 9.37 4.13 -10.42
CA ARG A 70 8.99 2.72 -10.66
C ARG A 70 10.23 1.89 -11.00
N SER A 71 10.32 0.70 -10.42
CA SER A 71 11.33 -0.29 -10.75
C SER A 71 10.80 -1.69 -10.43
N PRO A 72 11.26 -2.75 -11.13
CA PRO A 72 10.75 -4.11 -10.93
C PRO A 72 10.87 -4.59 -9.48
N GLU A 73 11.94 -4.21 -8.78
CA GLU A 73 12.21 -4.59 -7.39
C GLU A 73 11.14 -4.06 -6.42
N LYS A 74 10.47 -2.96 -6.77
CA LYS A 74 9.41 -2.35 -5.96
C LYS A 74 8.06 -3.03 -6.08
N LEU A 75 7.88 -3.88 -7.09
CA LEU A 75 6.56 -4.40 -7.41
C LEU A 75 5.97 -5.21 -6.26
N PHE A 76 6.75 -6.11 -5.66
CA PHE A 76 6.29 -6.94 -4.55
C PHE A 76 5.91 -6.08 -3.33
N VAL A 77 6.77 -5.13 -2.98
CA VAL A 77 6.53 -4.24 -1.86
C VAL A 77 5.29 -3.35 -2.07
N LEU A 78 5.03 -2.90 -3.31
CA LEU A 78 3.79 -2.19 -3.66
C LEU A 78 2.55 -3.07 -3.52
N LEU A 79 2.65 -4.35 -3.90
CA LEU A 79 1.58 -5.33 -3.73
C LEU A 79 1.32 -5.62 -2.25
N ASP A 80 2.37 -5.80 -1.44
CA ASP A 80 2.22 -5.98 0.01
C ASP A 80 1.48 -4.79 0.65
N MET A 81 1.86 -3.57 0.28
CA MET A 81 1.15 -2.36 0.74
C MET A 81 -0.32 -2.34 0.28
N TYR A 82 -0.60 -2.73 -0.96
CA TYR A 82 -1.96 -2.85 -1.47
C TYR A 82 -2.77 -3.90 -0.68
N GLU A 83 -2.18 -5.05 -0.38
CA GLU A 83 -2.81 -6.12 0.39
C GLU A 83 -3.19 -5.66 1.79
N ILE A 84 -2.32 -4.92 2.49
CA ILE A 84 -2.65 -4.34 3.79
C ILE A 84 -3.81 -3.35 3.69
N MET A 85 -3.79 -2.47 2.70
CA MET A 85 -4.89 -1.51 2.50
C MET A 85 -6.20 -2.21 2.14
N ARG A 86 -6.14 -3.35 1.45
CA ARG A 86 -7.30 -4.20 1.16
C ARG A 86 -7.78 -4.94 2.41
N GLU A 87 -6.88 -5.51 3.19
CA GLU A 87 -7.15 -6.21 4.45
C GLU A 87 -7.88 -5.29 5.42
N LEU A 88 -7.38 -4.07 5.62
CA LEU A 88 -7.89 -3.11 6.59
C LEU A 88 -9.14 -2.34 6.12
N HIS A 89 -9.61 -2.57 4.90
CA HIS A 89 -10.68 -1.77 4.30
C HIS A 89 -11.97 -1.83 5.11
N SER A 90 -12.38 -3.02 5.52
CA SER A 90 -13.62 -3.20 6.29
C SER A 90 -13.53 -2.53 7.67
N GLU A 91 -12.39 -2.64 8.35
CA GLU A 91 -12.15 -1.98 9.64
C GLU A 91 -12.17 -0.46 9.50
N ILE A 92 -11.56 0.09 8.45
CA ILE A 92 -11.58 1.53 8.17
C ILE A 92 -13.02 2.01 7.99
N GLU A 93 -13.84 1.32 7.19
CA GLU A 93 -15.26 1.65 7.00
C GLU A 93 -16.07 1.56 8.30
N MET A 94 -15.75 0.60 9.17
CA MET A 94 -16.45 0.41 10.45
C MET A 94 -16.05 1.43 11.51
N ILE A 95 -14.78 1.85 11.56
CA ILE A 95 -14.26 2.80 12.55
C ILE A 95 -14.67 4.22 12.18
N PHE A 96 -14.39 4.61 10.94
CA PHE A 96 -14.55 5.97 10.45
C PHE A 96 -15.96 6.20 9.90
N LYS A 97 -17.00 6.02 10.72
CA LYS A 97 -18.40 6.20 10.29
C LYS A 97 -18.79 7.67 10.13
N GLY A 98 -19.92 7.89 9.47
CA GLY A 98 -20.53 9.21 9.33
C GLY A 98 -19.91 10.07 8.24
N LYS A 99 -20.47 11.28 8.08
CA LYS A 99 -20.04 12.26 7.07
C LYS A 99 -18.75 12.97 7.48
N ALA A 100 -18.53 13.20 8.77
CA ALA A 100 -17.34 13.87 9.28
C ALA A 100 -16.04 13.10 8.98
N CYS A 101 -16.11 11.77 8.86
CA CYS A 101 -14.97 10.93 8.55
C CYS A 101 -14.90 10.48 7.07
N SER A 102 -15.74 11.01 6.17
CA SER A 102 -15.76 10.54 4.78
C SER A 102 -14.45 10.78 4.05
N GLU A 103 -13.81 11.93 4.27
CA GLU A 103 -12.54 12.28 3.63
C GLU A 103 -11.41 11.31 4.01
N ILE A 104 -11.42 10.79 5.24
CA ILE A 104 -10.46 9.77 5.69
C ILE A 104 -10.66 8.47 4.91
N ARG A 105 -11.91 8.00 4.78
CA ARG A 105 -12.24 6.78 4.02
C ARG A 105 -11.89 6.93 2.55
N ASP A 106 -12.25 8.07 1.95
CA ASP A 106 -11.98 8.37 0.55
C ASP A 106 -10.46 8.45 0.28
N SER A 107 -9.70 9.03 1.20
CA SER A 107 -8.23 9.10 1.10
C SER A 107 -7.58 7.72 1.22
N ALA A 108 -8.04 6.88 2.14
CA ALA A 108 -7.56 5.50 2.27
C ALA A 108 -7.88 4.66 1.03
N PHE A 109 -9.10 4.80 0.49
CA PHE A 109 -9.51 4.17 -0.76
C PHE A 109 -8.67 4.68 -1.95
N GLY A 110 -8.43 5.98 -2.01
CA GLY A 110 -7.59 6.65 -3.01
C GLY A 110 -6.18 6.08 -3.03
N LEU A 111 -5.54 5.97 -1.87
CA LEU A 111 -4.21 5.36 -1.74
C LEU A 111 -4.22 3.90 -2.24
N ARG A 112 -5.21 3.09 -1.82
CA ARG A 112 -5.32 1.68 -2.26
C ARG A 112 -5.40 1.58 -3.78
N LYS A 113 -6.22 2.43 -4.42
CA LYS A 113 -6.35 2.48 -5.87
C LYS A 113 -5.04 2.89 -6.53
N GLN A 114 -4.37 3.89 -5.98
CA GLN A 114 -3.09 4.38 -6.51
C GLN A 114 -1.99 3.32 -6.42
N LEU A 115 -1.93 2.57 -5.32
CA LEU A 115 -1.01 1.43 -5.15
C LEU A 115 -1.25 0.36 -6.22
N ALA A 116 -2.52 -0.03 -6.42
CA ALA A 116 -2.88 -1.02 -7.45
C ALA A 116 -2.50 -0.56 -8.87
N GLN A 117 -2.80 0.70 -9.21
CA GLN A 117 -2.45 1.28 -10.52
C GLN A 117 -0.93 1.32 -10.71
N THR A 118 -0.19 1.76 -9.69
CA THR A 118 1.28 1.82 -9.75
C THR A 118 1.89 0.44 -9.92
N ALA A 119 1.35 -0.59 -9.23
CA ALA A 119 1.78 -1.97 -9.39
C ALA A 119 1.53 -2.49 -10.81
N GLN A 120 0.34 -2.27 -11.37
CA GLN A 120 0.00 -2.65 -12.75
C GLN A 120 0.93 -1.99 -13.78
N GLU A 121 1.17 -0.68 -13.64
CA GLU A 121 2.09 0.05 -14.52
C GLU A 121 3.54 -0.43 -14.37
N THR A 122 3.96 -0.77 -13.15
CA THR A 122 5.31 -1.29 -12.90
C THR A 122 5.50 -2.66 -13.53
N PHE A 123 4.47 -3.52 -13.49
CA PHE A 123 4.45 -4.80 -14.17
C PHE A 123 4.53 -4.65 -15.70
N GLY A 124 3.73 -3.75 -16.29
CA GLY A 124 3.79 -3.47 -17.73
C GLY A 124 5.16 -2.93 -18.17
N ASN A 125 5.79 -2.05 -17.38
CA ASN A 125 7.14 -1.57 -17.67
C ASN A 125 8.19 -2.68 -17.59
N PHE A 126 8.00 -3.65 -16.69
CA PHE A 126 8.87 -4.82 -16.59
C PHE A 126 8.74 -5.71 -17.83
N GLU A 127 7.51 -6.01 -18.27
CA GLU A 127 7.25 -6.76 -19.50
C GLU A 127 7.91 -6.09 -20.72
N GLU A 128 7.73 -4.78 -20.88
CA GLU A 128 8.33 -4.01 -21.98
C GLU A 128 9.88 -4.02 -21.91
N ALA A 129 10.45 -3.94 -20.70
CA ALA A 129 11.90 -4.01 -20.52
C ALA A 129 12.46 -5.39 -20.90
N VAL A 130 11.74 -6.46 -20.55
CA VAL A 130 12.10 -7.84 -20.92
C VAL A 130 12.02 -8.04 -22.44
N GLU A 131 10.94 -7.60 -23.09
CA GLU A 131 10.77 -7.74 -24.55
C GLU A 131 11.90 -7.00 -25.33
N LYS A 132 12.24 -5.79 -24.89
CA LYS A 132 13.30 -4.97 -25.51
C LYS A 132 14.72 -5.50 -25.29
N ASP A 133 14.97 -6.23 -24.21
CA ASP A 133 16.29 -6.82 -23.93
C ASP A 133 16.49 -8.15 -24.66
N ALA A 134 15.43 -8.98 -24.72
CA ALA A 134 15.42 -10.25 -25.45
C ALA A 134 15.68 -10.07 -26.96
N THR A 135 15.32 -8.91 -27.52
CA THR A 135 15.52 -8.58 -28.95
C THR A 135 16.93 -8.09 -29.27
N LYS A 136 17.77 -7.77 -28.28
CA LYS A 136 19.10 -7.14 -28.50
C LYS A 136 20.29 -8.05 -28.27
N THR A 137 20.15 -9.13 -27.50
CA THR A 137 21.31 -9.91 -27.03
C THR A 137 21.27 -11.33 -27.59
N ALA A 138 22.03 -11.57 -28.66
CA ALA A 138 22.25 -12.92 -29.16
C ALA A 138 23.35 -13.59 -28.32
N VAL A 139 23.00 -14.64 -27.57
CA VAL A 139 23.97 -15.43 -26.81
C VAL A 139 24.66 -16.39 -27.78
N LEU A 140 25.88 -16.05 -28.21
CA LEU A 140 26.65 -16.78 -29.23
C LEU A 140 27.14 -18.17 -28.77
N ASP A 141 27.15 -18.45 -27.47
CA ASP A 141 27.67 -19.69 -26.89
C ASP A 141 26.59 -20.74 -26.55
N GLY A 142 25.31 -20.44 -26.79
CA GLY A 142 24.19 -21.33 -26.49
C GLY A 142 23.85 -21.46 -25.00
N THR A 143 24.42 -20.63 -24.12
CA THR A 143 24.08 -20.60 -22.70
C THR A 143 22.78 -19.85 -22.41
N ILE A 144 22.24 -20.04 -21.19
CA ILE A 144 21.00 -19.39 -20.75
C ILE A 144 21.18 -17.86 -20.80
N HIS A 145 20.26 -17.19 -21.48
CA HIS A 145 20.29 -15.74 -21.61
C HIS A 145 20.21 -15.06 -20.22
N PRO A 146 21.03 -14.04 -19.92
CA PRO A 146 21.04 -13.36 -18.61
C PRO A 146 19.65 -12.88 -18.17
N LEU A 147 18.85 -12.39 -19.13
CA LEU A 147 17.44 -12.05 -18.94
C LEU A 147 16.59 -13.23 -18.45
N THR A 148 16.78 -14.45 -18.98
CA THR A 148 16.07 -15.65 -18.54
C THR A 148 16.42 -15.98 -17.09
N SER A 149 17.68 -15.82 -16.69
CA SER A 149 18.13 -16.00 -15.30
C SER A 149 17.60 -14.92 -14.35
N TYR A 150 17.23 -13.74 -14.86
CA TYR A 150 16.61 -12.65 -14.09
C TYR A 150 15.08 -12.78 -13.99
N VAL A 151 14.41 -13.19 -15.06
CA VAL A 151 12.94 -13.29 -15.14
C VAL A 151 12.40 -14.54 -14.44
N ILE A 152 13.07 -15.70 -14.60
CA ILE A 152 12.58 -16.98 -14.04
C ILE A 152 12.40 -16.93 -12.51
N PRO A 153 13.31 -16.36 -11.70
CA PRO A 153 13.11 -16.26 -10.26
C PRO A 153 11.92 -15.38 -9.84
N ILE A 154 11.50 -14.44 -10.68
CA ILE A 154 10.40 -13.51 -10.41
C ILE A 154 9.04 -14.18 -10.69
N ILE A 155 8.97 -15.12 -11.65
CA ILE A 155 7.72 -15.80 -12.06
C ILE A 155 7.02 -16.53 -10.90
N PRO A 156 7.69 -17.34 -10.05
CA PRO A 156 7.05 -18.00 -8.92
C PRO A 156 6.36 -17.05 -7.94
N PHE A 157 6.87 -15.83 -7.77
CA PHE A 157 6.25 -14.83 -6.90
C PHE A 157 4.90 -14.31 -7.44
N PHE A 158 4.65 -14.41 -8.75
CA PHE A 158 3.35 -14.04 -9.34
C PHE A 158 2.32 -15.17 -9.30
N VAL A 159 2.74 -16.42 -9.12
CA VAL A 159 1.87 -17.62 -9.19
C VAL A 159 1.50 -18.12 -7.79
N ALA A 160 2.23 -17.70 -6.75
CA ALA A 160 2.03 -18.14 -5.38
C ALA A 160 1.18 -17.20 -4.48
N GLY A 161 0.79 -16.02 -4.98
CA GLY A 161 -0.15 -15.09 -4.32
C GLY A 161 -1.55 -15.20 -4.89
#